data_AF-A0A349W1N9-F1
#
_entry.id   AF-A0A349W1N9-F1
#
_cell.length_a   1.000
_cell.length_b   1.000
_cell.length_c   1.000
_cell.angle_alpha   90.00
_cell.angle_beta   90.00
_cell.angle_gamma   90.00
#
_symmetry.space_group_name_H-M   'P 1'
#
loop_
_entity.id
_entity.type
_entity.pdbx_description
1 polymer ?
#
loop_
_entity_poly.entity_id
_entity_poly.type
_entity_poly.pdbx_seq_one_letter_code
_entity_poly.pdbx_strand_id
1 'polypeptide(L)' 'MGIPKNIFQTFKDNKIPWLTKLYIRSFLKKNKDYSYEFYDDQRVSDFFAEHFDERINKAYHRLQIGAAKA' A
#
# COMPACT_ATOMS: atom_id res chain seq x y z
N MET A 1 -21.19 9.14 10.68
CA MET A 1 -20.18 8.05 10.72
C MET A 1 -18.85 8.66 10.34
N GLY A 2 -17.79 8.47 11.13
CA GLY A 2 -16.46 9.03 10.83
C GLY A 2 -15.72 8.20 9.78
N ILE A 3 -14.76 8.79 9.08
CA ILE A 3 -13.83 8.05 8.22
C ILE A 3 -13.04 7.07 9.10
N PRO A 4 -12.90 5.79 8.71
CA PRO A 4 -12.09 4.82 9.45
C PRO A 4 -10.64 5.29 9.63
N LYS A 5 -10.07 5.02 10.81
CA LYS A 5 -8.70 5.41 11.16
C LYS A 5 -7.66 4.44 10.58
N ASN A 6 -7.57 4.39 9.26
CA ASN A 6 -6.62 3.55 8.54
C ASN A 6 -5.66 4.41 7.72
N ILE A 7 -4.36 4.13 7.83
CA ILE A 7 -3.31 4.71 7.02
C ILE A 7 -2.82 3.63 6.07
N PHE A 8 -3.11 3.82 4.78
CA PHE A 8 -2.56 3.01 3.70
C PHE A 8 -1.43 3.78 3.03
N GLN A 9 -0.24 3.19 2.99
CA GLN A 9 0.92 3.79 2.33
C GLN A 9 1.49 2.83 1.31
N THR A 10 1.81 3.36 0.12
CA THR A 10 2.43 2.59 -0.96
C THR A 10 3.84 3.07 -1.27
N PHE A 11 4.71 2.15 -1.69
CA PHE A 11 6.00 2.47 -2.28
C PHE A 11 6.34 1.40 -3.31
N LYS A 12 7.25 1.69 -4.24
CA LYS A 12 7.63 0.71 -5.28
C LYS A 12 8.19 -0.59 -4.68
N ASP A 13 8.99 -0.47 -3.62
CA ASP A 13 9.61 -1.60 -2.94
C ASP A 13 9.71 -1.37 -1.42
N ASN A 14 10.16 -2.37 -0.68
CA ASN A 14 10.43 -2.20 0.75
C ASN A 14 11.78 -1.50 1.05
N LYS A 15 12.48 -0.98 0.04
CA LYS A 15 13.76 -0.27 0.19
C LYS A 15 13.55 1.22 0.37
N ILE A 16 12.67 1.56 1.32
CA ILE A 16 12.36 2.95 1.65
C ILE A 16 13.63 3.66 2.16
N PRO A 17 13.97 4.85 1.62
CA PRO A 17 15.07 5.66 2.12
C PRO A 17 14.95 5.94 3.62
N TRP A 18 16.09 5.97 4.32
CA TRP A 18 16.13 6.16 5.77
C TRP A 18 15.40 7.43 6.23
N LEU A 19 15.58 8.54 5.50
CA LEU A 19 14.91 9.81 5.77
C LEU A 19 13.38 9.67 5.67
N THR A 20 12.89 8.97 4.65
CA THR A 20 11.45 8.68 4.49
C THR A 20 10.95 7.80 5.64
N LYS A 21 11.71 6.78 6.08
CA LYS A 21 11.37 5.97 7.26
C LYS A 21 11.26 6.82 8.53
N LEU A 22 12.10 7.86 8.70
CA LEU A 22 12.00 8.79 9.83
C LEU A 22 10.70 9.60 9.80
N TYR A 23 10.31 10.10 8.63
CA TYR A 23 9.04 10.82 8.48
C TYR A 23 7.83 9.92 8.75
N ILE A 24 7.82 8.70 8.21
CA ILE A 24 6.77 7.70 8.47
C ILE A 24 6.66 7.43 9.97
N ARG A 25 7.79 7.19 10.65
CA ARG A 25 7.81 6.97 12.11
C ARG A 25 7.24 8.15 12.89
N SER A 26 7.62 9.37 12.54
CA SER A 26 7.11 10.59 13.18
C SER A 26 5.60 10.75 12.97
N PHE A 27 5.13 10.48 11.75
CA PHE A 27 3.71 10.51 11.39
C PHE A 27 2.89 9.47 12.15
N LEU A 28 3.34 8.21 12.21
CA LEU A 28 2.67 7.16 12.98
C LEU A 28 2.65 7.43 14.48
N LYS A 29 3.71 8.02 15.03
CA LYS A 29 3.76 8.40 16.46
C LYS A 29 2.68 9.42 16.83
N LYS A 30 2.25 10.28 15.89
CA LYS A 30 1.17 11.25 16.07
C LYS A 30 -0.23 10.63 15.93
N ASN A 31 -0.34 9.46 15.31
CA ASN A 31 -1.59 8.80 14.94
C ASN A 31 -1.62 7.37 15.53
N LYS A 32 -1.40 7.23 16.84
CA LYS A 32 -1.22 5.92 17.50
C LYS A 32 -2.46 5.02 17.47
N ASP A 33 -3.63 5.63 17.32
CA ASP A 33 -4.94 4.99 17.26
C ASP A 33 -5.36 4.63 15.83
N TYR A 34 -4.49 4.85 14.84
CA TYR A 34 -4.71 4.45 13.46
C TYR A 34 -4.06 3.10 13.20
N SER A 35 -4.75 2.24 12.45
CA SER A 35 -4.14 1.07 11.84
C SER A 35 -3.26 1.51 10.68
N TYR A 36 -2.11 0.85 10.52
CA TYR A 36 -1.15 1.18 9.47
C TYR A 36 -0.86 -0.03 8.60
N GLU A 37 -1.05 0.14 7.30
CA GLU A 37 -0.76 -0.87 6.29
C GLU A 37 0.17 -0.29 5.22
N PHE A 38 1.26 -1.01 4.96
CA PHE A 38 2.25 -0.66 3.94
C PHE A 38 2.24 -1.67 2.81
N TYR A 39 2.07 -1.19 1.58
CA TYR A 39 1.99 -2.01 0.38
C TYR A 39 3.11 -1.65 -0.58
N ASP A 40 3.96 -2.63 -0.88
CA ASP A 40 4.86 -2.55 -2.03
C ASP A 40 4.29 -3.32 -3.23
N ASP A 41 4.93 -3.17 -4.40
CA ASP A 41 4.46 -3.82 -5.63
C ASP A 41 4.28 -5.34 -5.44
N GLN A 42 5.15 -5.98 -4.65
CA GLN A 42 5.05 -7.40 -4.34
C GLN A 42 3.83 -7.71 -3.47
N ARG A 43 3.65 -6.99 -2.36
CA ARG A 43 2.50 -7.19 -1.46
C ARG A 43 1.17 -6.93 -2.16
N VAL A 44 1.13 -5.98 -3.09
CA VAL A 44 -0.06 -5.74 -3.92
C VAL A 44 -0.29 -6.91 -4.87
N SER A 45 0.75 -7.41 -5.55
CA SER A 45 0.65 -8.60 -6.40
C SER A 45 0.12 -9.82 -5.62
N ASP A 46 0.65 -10.06 -4.41
CA ASP A 46 0.25 -11.17 -3.55
C ASP A 46 -1.21 -11.03 -3.11
N PHE A 47 -1.63 -9.81 -2.72
CA PHE A 47 -3.03 -9.51 -2.39
C PHE A 47 -3.99 -9.83 -3.55
N PHE A 48 -3.61 -9.46 -4.78
CA PHE A 48 -4.44 -9.77 -5.95
C PHE A 48 -4.51 -11.27 -6.25
N ALA A 49 -3.41 -11.99 -6.04
CA ALA A 49 -3.37 -13.45 -6.22
C ALA A 49 -4.16 -14.21 -5.15
N GLU A 50 -4.21 -13.70 -3.92
CA GLU A 50 -4.92 -14.34 -2.80
C GLU A 50 -6.43 -14.10 -2.84
N HIS A 51 -6.86 -12.89 -3.23
CA HIS A 51 -8.26 -12.47 -3.08
C HIS A 51 -9.08 -12.45 -4.37
N PHE A 52 -8.45 -12.58 -5.53
CA PHE A 52 -9.14 -12.49 -6.81
C PHE A 52 -8.81 -13.66 -7.73
N ASP A 53 -9.75 -13.95 -8.63
CA ASP A 53 -9.53 -14.98 -9.65
C ASP A 53 -8.43 -14.58 -10.64
N GLU A 54 -7.95 -15.58 -11.40
CA GLU A 54 -6.87 -15.38 -12.37
C GLU A 54 -7.20 -14.32 -13.43
N ARG A 55 -8.49 -14.18 -13.78
CA ARG A 55 -8.95 -13.21 -14.77
C ARG A 55 -8.74 -11.78 -14.27
N ILE A 56 -9.20 -11.48 -13.05
CA ILE A 56 -9.06 -10.17 -12.43
C ILE A 56 -7.59 -9.88 -12.14
N ASN A 57 -6.85 -10.86 -11.64
CA ASN A 57 -5.42 -10.72 -11.37
C ASN A 57 -4.64 -10.35 -12.65
N LYS A 58 -4.88 -11.05 -13.77
CA LYS A 58 -4.28 -10.71 -15.08
C LYS A 58 -4.70 -9.33 -15.59
N ALA A 59 -5.96 -8.96 -15.40
CA ALA A 59 -6.46 -7.64 -15.82
C ALA A 59 -5.77 -6.51 -15.05
N TYR A 60 -5.60 -6.67 -13.74
CA TYR A 60 -4.89 -5.72 -12.89
C TYR A 60 -3.43 -5.53 -13.35
N HIS A 61 -2.72 -6.64 -13.60
CA HIS A 61 -1.32 -6.59 -14.03
C HIS A 61 -1.13 -5.88 -15.38
N ARG A 62 -2.13 -5.94 -16.27
CA ARG A 62 -2.13 -5.26 -17.58
C ARG A 62 -2.31 -3.75 -17.51
N LEU A 63 -2.81 -3.19 -16.40
CA LEU A 63 -2.95 -1.74 -16.26
C LEU A 63 -1.57 -1.07 -16.33
N GLN A 64 -1.46 0.01 -17.10
CA GLN A 64 -0.21 0.79 -17.14
C GLN A 64 0.04 1.46 -15.78
N ILE A 65 1.33 1.54 -15.41
CA ILE A 65 1.78 2.14 -14.15
C ILE A 65 1.42 3.64 -14.15
N GLY A 66 0.79 4.12 -13.08
CA GLY A 66 0.30 5.49 -12.96
C GLY A 66 -0.95 5.58 -12.08
N ALA A 67 -1.77 6.62 -12.27
CA ALA A 67 -3.01 6.84 -11.51
C ALA A 67 -4.03 5.69 -11.58
N ALA A 68 -3.87 4.74 -12.50
CA ALA A 68 -4.72 3.56 -12.62
C ALA A 68 -4.33 2.39 -11.68
N LYS A 69 -3.14 2.43 -11.07
CA LYS A 69 -2.62 1.41 -10.14
C LYS A 69 -2.34 1.98 -8.72
N ALA A 70 -2.59 3.27 -8.50
CA ALA A 70 -2.33 3.98 -7.25
C ALA A 70 -3.59 4.10 -6.38
#